data_AF-A0A0K2VK78-F1
#
_entry.id   AF-A0A0K2VK78-F1
#
_cell.length_a   1.000
_cell.length_b   1.000
_cell.length_c   1.000
_cell.angle_alpha   90.00
_cell.angle_beta   90.00
_cell.angle_gamma   90.00
#
_symmetry.space_group_name_H-M   'P 1'
#
loop_
_entity.id
_entity.type
_entity.pdbx_description
1 polymer ?
#
loop_
_entity_poly.entity_id
_entity_poly.type
_entity_poly.pdbx_seq_one_letter_code
_entity_poly.pdbx_strand_id
1 'polypeptide(L)'
;MKYSTLNFYEESGFMGDEQYFYLNNPSFYHDNFGKSIILTGCQPWTLYEHTLYRGDHICIYPSSTQNCEPGFFPEPKDFGYLGNKISSVRMGCFSEKVFKGIGVPANSTRIFTPKQL
;
A
#
# COMPACT_ATOMS: atom_id res chain seq x y z
N MET A 1 12.46 -18.01 -0.63
CA MET A 1 11.10 -17.61 -0.20
C MET A 1 10.86 -16.19 -0.68
N LYS A 2 9.67 -15.89 -1.22
CA LYS A 2 9.28 -14.51 -1.58
C LYS A 2 8.56 -13.92 -0.37
N TYR A 3 9.16 -12.91 0.27
CA TYR A 3 8.52 -12.19 1.38
C TYR A 3 7.50 -11.20 0.84
N SER A 4 6.39 -11.02 1.55
CA SER A 4 5.47 -9.91 1.28
C SER A 4 5.77 -8.80 2.26
N THR A 5 6.14 -7.63 1.73
CA THR A 5 6.40 -6.44 2.53
C THR A 5 5.47 -5.33 2.10
N LEU A 6 5.01 -4.57 3.09
CA LEU A 6 4.14 -3.44 2.89
C LEU A 6 4.85 -2.20 3.43
N ASN A 7 5.18 -1.26 2.55
CA ASN A 7 5.91 -0.03 2.88
C ASN A 7 4.99 1.16 2.63
N PHE A 8 4.82 2.00 3.65
CA PHE A 8 4.08 3.25 3.60
C PHE A 8 5.05 4.42 3.65
N TYR A 9 4.68 5.49 2.96
CA TYR A 9 5.40 6.75 2.99
C TYR A 9 4.48 7.88 3.39
N GLU A 10 5.02 8.85 4.12
CA GLU A 10 4.31 10.02 4.65
C GLU A 10 3.69 10.86 3.54
N GLU A 11 4.37 11.00 2.41
CA GLU A 11 3.94 11.80 1.26
C GLU A 11 3.66 10.97 0.00
N SER A 12 2.97 11.59 -0.95
CA SER A 12 2.81 11.04 -2.31
C SER A 12 4.17 10.79 -2.95
N GLY A 13 4.22 9.88 -3.94
CA GLY A 13 5.44 9.61 -4.71
C GLY A 13 6.57 8.96 -3.91
N PHE A 14 6.24 8.26 -2.82
CA PHE A 14 7.17 7.50 -1.98
C PHE A 14 8.19 8.40 -1.26
N MET A 15 7.75 9.57 -0.78
CA MET A 15 8.59 10.57 -0.11
C MET A 15 8.25 10.70 1.38
N GLY A 16 9.17 11.29 2.13
CA GLY A 16 9.02 11.55 3.56
C GLY A 16 9.37 10.34 4.42
N ASP A 17 8.86 10.33 5.65
CA ASP A 17 9.09 9.22 6.58
C ASP A 17 8.52 7.89 6.04
N GLU A 18 9.13 6.78 6.45
CA GLU A 18 8.76 5.43 6.01
C GLU A 18 8.34 4.56 7.21
N GLN A 19 7.26 3.79 7.02
CA GLN A 19 6.88 2.69 7.91
C GLN A 19 6.66 1.41 7.11
N TYR A 20 7.30 0.32 7.50
CA TYR A 20 7.21 -0.97 6.80
C TYR A 20 6.77 -2.11 7.70
N PHE A 21 6.09 -3.10 7.11
CA PHE A 21 5.55 -4.24 7.83
C PHE A 21 5.81 -5.55 7.07
N TYR A 22 6.19 -6.58 7.83
CA TYR A 22 6.38 -7.96 7.37
C TYR A 22 5.28 -8.91 7.88
N LEU A 23 4.56 -8.50 8.92
CA LEU A 23 3.51 -9.27 9.60
C LEU A 23 2.32 -8.35 9.90
N ASN A 24 1.22 -8.94 10.35
CA ASN A 24 0.09 -8.19 10.87
C ASN A 24 0.57 -7.22 11.96
N ASN A 25 0.09 -5.98 11.93
CA ASN A 25 0.40 -5.00 12.96
C ASN A 25 -0.88 -4.31 13.44
N PRO A 26 -1.27 -4.50 14.72
CA PRO A 26 -2.49 -3.90 15.27
C PRO A 26 -2.41 -2.39 15.49
N SER A 27 -1.24 -1.78 15.42
CA SER A 27 -1.07 -0.33 15.57
C SER A 27 0.13 0.17 14.79
N PHE A 28 0.00 1.30 14.12
CA PHE A 28 1.13 1.99 13.53
C PHE A 28 1.95 2.72 14.60
N TYR A 29 3.21 3.00 14.28
CA TYR A 29 4.06 3.84 15.11
C TYR A 29 3.69 5.32 14.91
N HIS A 30 3.51 5.76 13.65
CA HIS A 30 2.81 7.00 13.34
C HIS A 30 1.39 6.67 12.87
N ASP A 31 0.41 7.17 13.62
CA ASP A 31 -1.02 6.95 13.36
C ASP A 31 -1.52 7.82 12.20
N ASN A 32 -2.66 7.44 11.58
CA ASN A 32 -3.24 8.16 10.45
C ASN A 32 -2.23 8.41 9.31
N PHE A 33 -1.48 7.37 8.95
CA PHE A 33 -0.31 7.49 8.09
C PHE A 33 -0.53 6.91 6.70
N GLY A 34 0.37 7.26 5.79
CA GLY A 34 0.47 6.65 4.47
C GLY A 34 -0.27 7.45 3.40
N LYS A 35 0.48 8.20 2.59
CA LYS A 35 0.00 8.84 1.37
C LYS A 35 0.45 8.13 0.10
N SER A 36 1.48 7.30 0.18
CA SER A 36 1.84 6.38 -0.90
C SER A 36 2.34 5.03 -0.35
N ILE A 37 2.22 3.98 -1.16
CA ILE A 37 2.45 2.59 -0.73
C ILE A 37 3.25 1.82 -1.78
N ILE A 38 4.24 1.06 -1.33
CA ILE A 38 4.88 0.00 -2.13
C ILE A 38 4.58 -1.35 -1.48
N LEU A 39 3.86 -2.20 -2.22
CA LEU A 39 3.55 -3.57 -1.83
C LEU A 39 4.39 -4.55 -2.64
N THR A 40 5.23 -5.33 -1.98
CA THR A 40 6.02 -6.39 -2.61
C THR A 40 5.54 -7.78 -2.19
N GLY A 41 5.94 -8.80 -2.95
CA GLY A 41 5.52 -10.19 -2.74
C GLY A 41 4.24 -10.56 -3.47
N CYS A 42 3.67 -11.72 -3.11
CA CYS A 42 2.56 -12.33 -3.85
C CYS A 42 1.20 -12.21 -3.13
N GLN A 43 1.19 -11.64 -1.92
CA GLN A 43 0.03 -11.66 -1.04
C GLN A 43 -0.63 -10.27 -0.95
N PRO A 44 -1.96 -10.23 -0.86
CA PRO A 44 -2.66 -8.99 -0.55
C PRO A 44 -2.49 -8.60 0.92
N TRP A 45 -2.79 -7.34 1.20
CA TRP A 45 -2.87 -6.79 2.55
C TRP A 45 -4.18 -6.04 2.73
N THR A 46 -4.72 -6.07 3.95
CA THR A 46 -5.86 -5.27 4.37
C THR A 46 -5.38 -4.10 5.20
N LEU A 47 -5.79 -2.89 4.81
CA LEU A 47 -5.50 -1.64 5.48
C LEU A 47 -6.73 -1.22 6.29
N TYR A 48 -6.55 -0.78 7.53
CA TYR A 48 -7.64 -0.41 8.43
C TYR A 48 -7.47 1.02 8.92
N GLU A 49 -8.59 1.74 8.96
CA GLU A 49 -8.69 3.11 9.47
C GLU A 49 -8.31 3.21 10.95
N HIS A 50 -8.68 2.21 11.76
CA HIS A 50 -8.41 2.25 13.20
C HIS A 50 -7.47 1.13 13.66
N THR A 51 -6.92 1.31 14.85
CA THR A 51 -6.12 0.30 15.53
C THR A 51 -6.95 -0.96 15.83
N LEU A 52 -6.24 -2.08 16.01
CA LEU A 52 -6.80 -3.41 16.27
C LEU A 52 -7.74 -3.89 15.15
N TYR A 53 -7.46 -3.51 13.90
CA TYR A 53 -8.16 -3.99 12.71
C TYR A 53 -9.64 -3.61 12.67
N ARG A 54 -9.94 -2.37 13.02
CA ARG A 54 -11.31 -1.83 13.11
C ARG A 54 -11.52 -0.66 12.16
N GLY A 55 -12.76 -0.22 12.08
CA GLY A 55 -13.17 0.88 11.21
C GLY A 55 -13.26 0.45 9.75
N ASP A 56 -13.23 1.44 8.87
CA ASP A 56 -13.22 1.18 7.46
C ASP A 56 -11.93 0.48 7.02
N HIS A 57 -12.05 -0.40 6.02
CA HIS A 57 -10.93 -1.20 5.57
C HIS A 57 -11.04 -1.58 4.10
N ILE A 58 -9.89 -1.72 3.46
CA ILE A 58 -9.74 -2.07 2.05
C ILE A 58 -8.66 -3.13 1.90
N CYS A 59 -8.70 -3.89 0.82
CA CYS A 59 -7.58 -4.72 0.40
C CYS A 59 -6.76 -4.04 -0.68
N ILE A 60 -5.45 -4.15 -0.59
CA ILE A 60 -4.52 -3.81 -1.65
C ILE A 60 -3.83 -5.07 -2.17
N TYR A 61 -3.68 -5.16 -3.49
CA TYR A 61 -3.00 -6.26 -4.17
C TYR A 61 -1.74 -5.75 -4.86
N PRO A 62 -0.70 -6.60 -4.95
CA PRO A 62 0.44 -6.34 -5.85
C PRO A 62 -0.05 -6.26 -7.31
N SER A 63 0.79 -5.74 -8.20
CA SER A 63 0.42 -5.62 -9.62
C SER A 63 0.21 -7.00 -10.27
N SER A 64 0.90 -8.04 -9.78
CA SER A 64 0.61 -9.43 -10.12
C SER A 64 0.89 -10.35 -8.94
N THR A 65 -0.12 -11.08 -8.46
CA THR A 65 0.06 -12.14 -7.44
C THR A 65 0.67 -13.40 -8.03
N GLN A 66 0.45 -13.67 -9.33
CA GLN A 66 1.00 -14.84 -10.02
C GLN A 66 2.51 -14.71 -10.22
N ASN A 67 2.97 -13.54 -10.69
CA ASN A 67 4.39 -13.27 -10.92
C ASN A 67 5.08 -12.70 -9.68
N CYS A 68 4.29 -12.24 -8.71
CA CYS A 68 4.73 -11.50 -7.52
C CYS A 68 5.43 -10.19 -7.89
N GLU A 69 4.88 -9.49 -8.88
CA GLU A 69 5.36 -8.18 -9.32
C GLU A 69 4.89 -7.13 -8.31
N PRO A 70 5.76 -6.20 -7.88
CA PRO A 70 5.38 -5.18 -6.91
C PRO A 70 4.18 -4.35 -7.38
N GLY A 71 3.31 -4.01 -6.45
CA GLY A 71 2.26 -3.02 -6.65
C GLY A 71 2.69 -1.67 -6.11
N PHE A 72 2.57 -0.64 -6.94
CA PHE A 72 2.86 0.74 -6.58
C PHE A 72 1.54 1.51 -6.45
N PHE A 73 1.44 2.32 -5.39
CA PHE A 73 0.35 3.25 -5.15
C PHE A 73 0.93 4.64 -4.88
N PRO A 74 1.29 5.40 -5.93
CA PRO A 74 1.97 6.69 -5.79
C PRO A 74 1.15 7.77 -5.10
N GLU A 75 -0.17 7.72 -5.16
CA GLU A 75 -1.06 8.75 -4.62
C GLU A 75 -2.09 8.17 -3.63
N PRO A 76 -2.57 8.96 -2.66
CA PRO A 76 -3.58 8.53 -1.68
C PRO A 76 -4.82 7.89 -2.33
N LYS A 77 -5.26 8.49 -3.45
CA LYS A 77 -6.44 8.04 -4.21
C LYS A 77 -6.27 6.65 -4.84
N ASP A 78 -5.04 6.17 -5.01
CA ASP A 78 -4.78 4.87 -5.66
C ASP A 78 -5.18 3.71 -4.75
N PHE A 79 -5.37 3.97 -3.45
CA PHE A 79 -5.92 3.05 -2.45
C PHE A 79 -7.12 3.69 -1.72
N GLY A 80 -7.93 4.44 -2.46
CA GLY A 80 -9.24 4.90 -2.00
C GLY A 80 -9.19 6.04 -0.99
N TYR A 81 -10.08 5.98 0.00
CA TYR A 81 -10.34 7.07 0.95
C TYR A 81 -9.55 6.95 2.26
N LEU A 82 -8.71 5.92 2.38
CA LEU A 82 -7.87 5.67 3.55
C LEU A 82 -6.52 6.38 3.52
N GLY A 83 -6.22 7.13 2.45
CA GLY A 83 -5.04 7.98 2.39
C GLY A 83 -4.89 8.85 3.64
N ASN A 84 -3.77 8.71 4.34
CA ASN A 84 -3.45 9.41 5.59
C ASN A 84 -4.45 9.16 6.73
N LYS A 85 -5.01 7.93 6.80
CA LYS A 85 -5.94 7.51 7.85
C LYS A 85 -5.65 6.10 8.36
N ILE A 86 -4.53 5.49 7.95
CA ILE A 86 -4.27 4.08 8.23
C ILE A 86 -3.59 3.96 9.58
N SER A 87 -4.09 3.02 10.37
CA SER A 87 -3.70 2.84 11.77
C SER A 87 -3.38 1.39 12.11
N SER A 88 -3.78 0.42 11.28
CA SER A 88 -3.38 -0.99 11.41
C SER A 88 -3.46 -1.76 10.10
N VAL A 89 -2.74 -2.89 10.02
CA VAL A 89 -2.67 -3.73 8.80
C VAL A 89 -2.69 -5.22 9.10
N ARG A 90 -3.32 -6.00 8.20
CA ARG A 90 -3.27 -7.48 8.22
C ARG A 90 -2.92 -8.03 6.86
N MET A 91 -2.05 -9.02 6.84
CA MET A 91 -1.75 -9.83 5.68
C MET A 91 -2.98 -10.68 5.32
N GLY A 92 -3.31 -10.73 4.03
CA GLY A 92 -4.57 -11.28 3.51
C GLY A 92 -5.58 -10.21 3.14
N CYS A 93 -6.66 -10.62 2.49
CA CYS A 93 -7.76 -9.74 2.12
C CYS A 93 -9.02 -10.05 2.96
N PHE A 94 -9.47 -9.06 3.75
CA PHE A 94 -10.64 -9.14 4.63
C PHE A 94 -11.67 -8.05 4.31
N SER A 95 -11.65 -7.47 3.11
CA SER A 95 -12.59 -6.46 2.63
C SER A 95 -13.10 -6.82 1.24
N GLU A 96 -14.32 -6.40 0.91
CA GLU A 96 -14.84 -6.45 -0.46
C GLU A 96 -14.31 -5.29 -1.32
N LYS A 97 -13.79 -4.22 -0.69
CA LYS A 97 -13.23 -3.05 -1.38
C LYS A 97 -11.77 -3.32 -1.73
N VAL A 98 -11.48 -3.52 -3.01
CA VAL A 98 -10.17 -3.96 -3.49
C VAL A 98 -9.53 -2.93 -4.42
N PHE A 99 -8.25 -2.66 -4.18
CA PHE A 99 -7.41 -1.80 -5.02
C PHE A 99 -6.18 -2.59 -5.49
N LYS A 100 -5.75 -2.34 -6.72
CA LYS A 100 -4.63 -3.05 -7.33
C LYS A 100 -3.53 -2.06 -7.71
N GLY A 101 -2.33 -2.32 -7.21
CA GLY A 101 -1.18 -1.45 -7.49
C GLY A 101 -0.79 -1.52 -8.96
N ILE A 102 -0.31 -0.40 -9.51
CA ILE A 102 0.26 -0.39 -10.85
C ILE A 102 1.58 -1.14 -10.83
N GLY A 103 1.90 -1.85 -11.91
CA GLY A 103 3.23 -2.39 -12.14
C GLY A 103 4.07 -1.37 -12.91
N VAL A 104 5.38 -1.35 -12.67
CA VAL A 104 6.33 -0.61 -13.53
C VAL A 104 6.91 -1.61 -14.52
N PRO A 105 6.64 -1.49 -15.84
CA PRO A 105 7.25 -2.37 -16.81
C PRO A 105 8.77 -2.19 -16.80
N ALA A 106 9.54 -3.28 -16.72
CA ALA A 106 11.01 -3.25 -16.72
C ALA A 106 11.60 -2.55 -17.96
N ASN A 107 10.83 -2.43 -19.06
CA ASN A 107 11.20 -1.74 -20.30
C ASN A 107 10.45 -0.41 -20.54
N SER A 108 9.87 0.19 -19.50
CA SER A 108 9.16 1.45 -19.62
C SER A 108 10.14 2.63 -19.69
N THR A 109 10.42 3.12 -20.88
CA THR A 109 10.92 4.50 -21.13
C THR A 109 9.82 5.56 -20.92
N ARG A 110 8.67 5.22 -20.31
CA ARG A 110 7.65 6.22 -19.99
C ARG A 110 8.24 7.20 -19.00
N ILE A 111 8.58 8.38 -19.51
CA ILE A 111 8.80 9.59 -18.74
C ILE A 111 7.58 9.70 -17.82
N PHE A 112 7.74 9.38 -16.54
CA PHE A 112 6.84 9.84 -15.51
C PHE A 112 6.87 11.36 -15.63
N THR A 113 5.82 11.94 -16.20
CA THR A 113 5.59 13.37 -16.13
C THR A 113 4.88 13.55 -14.80
N PRO A 114 5.59 13.89 -13.70
CA PRO A 114 4.90 14.28 -12.48
C PRO A 114 3.95 15.40 -12.86
N LYS A 115 2.67 15.25 -12.51
CA LYS A 115 1.71 16.33 -12.72
C LYS A 115 2.25 17.55 -11.97
N GLN A 116 2.54 18.58 -12.74
CA GLN A 116 2.99 19.86 -12.23
C GLN A 116 1.93 20.39 -11.26
N LEU A 117 2.38 20.81 -10.07
CA LEU A 117 1.59 21.39 -8.99
C LEU A 117 0.69 22.54 -9.48
#